data_AF-A0A7X4Y3V3-F1
#
_entry.id   AF-A0A7X4Y3V3-F1
#
_cell.length_a   1.000
_cell.length_b   1.000
_cell.length_c   1.000
_cell.angle_alpha   90.00
_cell.angle_beta   90.00
_cell.angle_gamma   90.00
#
_symmetry.space_group_name_H-M   'P 1'
#
loop_
_entity.id
_entity.type
_entity.pdbx_description
1 polymer ?
#
loop_
_entity_poly.entity_id
_entity_poly.type
_entity_poly.pdbx_seq_one_letter_code
_entity_poly.pdbx_strand_id
1 'polypeptide(L)'
;MIGKRIRSFTKSYSEPILYLLVLLSVSLHKFLDIPNLSIFFLLFPLAFLEIRLLDRWVLLWLFYPTALLFFDALWLLGMTLSAFAEELFFRAYLMKRFSNLKVSLMFVIPHFILYPGILSLLTFFPSLFFGFAYQKTKSLAFVSLLHLVSNLVYFKIASNWSLFN
;
A
#
# COMPACT_ATOMS: atom_id res chain seq x y z
N MET A 1 15.07 18.26 -27.60
CA MET A 1 14.95 18.87 -26.24
C MET A 1 13.53 18.81 -25.64
N ILE A 2 12.46 18.89 -26.44
CA ILE A 2 11.06 18.90 -25.98
C ILE A 2 10.67 17.60 -25.24
N GLY A 3 11.05 16.42 -25.74
CA GLY A 3 10.71 15.13 -25.13
C GLY A 3 11.30 14.87 -23.73
N LYS A 4 12.48 15.42 -23.41
CA LYS A 4 13.07 15.35 -22.05
C LYS A 4 12.32 16.25 -21.06
N ARG A 5 11.83 17.40 -21.52
CA ARG A 5 11.08 18.37 -20.68
C ARG A 5 9.68 17.88 -20.35
N ILE A 6 8.99 17.24 -21.31
CA ILE A 6 7.67 16.63 -21.08
C ILE A 6 7.77 15.44 -20.10
N ARG A 7 8.77 14.56 -20.27
CA ARG A 7 9.05 13.47 -19.31
C ARG A 7 9.37 13.98 -17.90
N SER A 8 10.00 15.15 -17.77
CA SER A 8 10.26 15.77 -16.47
C SER A 8 9.01 16.39 -15.85
N PHE A 9 8.11 16.94 -16.66
CA PHE A 9 6.89 17.59 -16.19
C PHE A 9 5.84 16.58 -15.74
N THR A 10 5.60 15.52 -16.52
CA THR A 10 4.71 14.41 -16.13
C THR A 10 5.18 13.71 -14.86
N LYS A 11 6.49 13.65 -14.63
CA LYS A 11 7.09 13.05 -13.43
C LYS A 11 7.06 13.94 -12.18
N SER A 12 6.71 15.22 -12.30
CA SER A 12 6.72 16.18 -11.17
C SER A 12 5.32 16.48 -10.60
N TYR A 13 4.25 16.21 -11.37
CA TYR A 13 2.87 16.47 -10.94
C TYR A 13 2.02 15.20 -10.79
N SER A 14 2.51 14.05 -11.23
CA SER A 14 1.74 12.82 -11.17
C SER A 14 1.59 12.29 -9.74
N GLU A 15 2.52 12.55 -8.81
CA GLU A 15 2.38 12.10 -7.41
C GLU A 15 1.16 12.72 -6.71
N PRO A 16 1.04 14.06 -6.62
CA PRO A 16 -0.12 14.67 -5.98
C PRO A 16 -1.41 14.37 -6.73
N ILE A 17 -1.41 14.32 -8.07
CA ILE A 17 -2.62 14.01 -8.85
C ILE A 17 -3.11 12.59 -8.54
N LEU A 18 -2.23 11.58 -8.60
CA LEU A 18 -2.64 10.21 -8.30
C LEU A 18 -3.06 10.05 -6.84
N TYR A 19 -2.39 10.75 -5.91
CA TYR A 19 -2.81 10.72 -4.52
C TYR A 19 -4.19 11.34 -4.32
N LEU A 20 -4.49 12.47 -4.98
CA LEU A 20 -5.83 13.06 -4.98
C LEU A 20 -6.88 12.13 -5.60
N LEU A 21 -6.52 11.38 -6.65
CA LEU A 21 -7.41 10.36 -7.23
C LEU A 21 -7.68 9.20 -6.27
N VAL A 22 -6.67 8.76 -5.50
CA VAL A 22 -6.86 7.79 -4.40
C VAL A 22 -7.84 8.36 -3.37
N LEU A 23 -7.63 9.59 -2.89
CA LEU A 23 -8.50 10.24 -1.92
C LEU A 23 -9.93 10.41 -2.43
N LEU A 24 -10.09 10.83 -3.68
CA LEU A 24 -11.38 10.94 -4.32
C LEU A 24 -12.07 9.58 -4.39
N SER A 25 -11.36 8.54 -4.85
CA SER A 25 -11.92 7.19 -4.96
C SER A 25 -12.40 6.64 -3.62
N VAL A 26 -11.60 6.77 -2.55
CA VAL A 26 -12.02 6.28 -1.22
C VAL A 26 -13.15 7.11 -0.62
N SER A 27 -13.20 8.41 -0.91
CA SER A 27 -14.29 9.28 -0.48
C SER A 27 -15.59 8.95 -1.20
N LEU A 28 -15.55 8.80 -2.53
CA LEU A 28 -16.71 8.39 -3.34
C LEU A 28 -17.23 7.02 -2.88
N HIS A 29 -16.33 6.08 -2.60
CA HIS A 29 -16.71 4.79 -2.05
C HIS A 29 -17.39 4.93 -0.68
N LYS A 30 -16.82 5.73 0.22
CA LYS A 30 -17.33 5.90 1.58
C LYS A 30 -18.68 6.62 1.65
N PHE A 31 -18.86 7.66 0.86
CA PHE A 31 -19.98 8.59 1.00
C PHE A 31 -21.08 8.39 -0.03
N LEU A 32 -20.79 7.71 -1.15
CA LEU A 32 -21.75 7.47 -2.24
C LEU A 32 -21.89 5.99 -2.62
N ASP A 33 -21.29 5.07 -1.85
CA ASP A 33 -21.31 3.62 -2.06
C ASP A 33 -20.87 3.16 -3.47
N ILE A 34 -20.04 3.97 -4.15
CA ILE A 34 -19.45 3.63 -5.46
C ILE A 34 -18.39 2.53 -5.24
N PRO A 35 -18.19 1.58 -6.18
CA PRO A 35 -17.11 0.60 -6.08
C PRO A 35 -15.74 1.25 -5.84
N ASN A 36 -14.94 0.68 -4.94
CA ASN A 36 -13.65 1.25 -4.59
C ASN A 36 -12.61 1.04 -5.72
N LEU A 37 -12.35 2.09 -6.49
CA LEU A 37 -11.39 2.09 -7.59
C LEU A 37 -9.95 2.42 -7.15
N SER A 38 -9.69 2.60 -5.85
CA SER A 38 -8.38 3.04 -5.34
C SER A 38 -7.25 2.11 -5.77
N ILE A 39 -7.50 0.81 -5.88
CA ILE A 39 -6.51 -0.18 -6.31
C ILE A 39 -5.92 0.15 -7.69
N PHE A 40 -6.72 0.67 -8.62
CA PHE A 40 -6.25 1.06 -9.95
C PHE A 40 -5.29 2.25 -9.88
N PHE A 41 -5.61 3.24 -9.05
CA PHE A 41 -4.75 4.42 -8.86
C PHE A 41 -3.47 4.09 -8.10
N LEU A 42 -3.54 3.18 -7.12
CA LEU A 42 -2.39 2.66 -6.38
C LEU A 42 -1.44 1.86 -7.27
N LEU A 43 -1.98 1.09 -8.23
CA LEU A 43 -1.18 0.31 -9.20
C LEU A 43 -0.71 1.13 -10.40
N PHE A 44 -1.30 2.29 -10.67
CA PHE A 44 -0.98 3.13 -11.83
C PHE A 44 0.51 3.46 -12.00
N PRO A 45 1.33 3.63 -10.93
CA PRO A 45 2.77 3.78 -11.08
C PRO A 45 3.44 2.67 -11.91
N LEU A 46 2.91 1.45 -11.97
CA LEU A 46 3.45 0.38 -12.83
C LEU A 46 3.55 0.79 -14.31
N ALA A 47 2.71 1.71 -14.79
CA ALA A 47 2.71 2.16 -16.18
C ALA A 47 3.97 2.97 -16.56
N PHE A 48 4.72 3.49 -15.59
CA PHE A 48 5.86 4.37 -15.86
C PHE A 48 7.02 4.25 -14.85
N LEU A 49 6.83 3.52 -13.74
CA LEU A 49 7.83 3.31 -12.72
C LEU A 49 8.64 2.06 -13.06
N GLU A 50 9.94 2.25 -13.34
CA GLU A 50 10.88 1.13 -13.43
C GLU A 50 11.04 0.50 -12.05
N ILE A 51 10.55 -0.73 -11.88
CA ILE A 51 10.58 -1.47 -10.61
C ILE A 51 11.26 -2.81 -10.84
N ARG A 52 12.14 -3.15 -9.91
CA ARG A 52 12.72 -4.48 -9.85
C ARG A 52 11.85 -5.37 -8.95
N LEU A 53 11.02 -6.22 -9.55
CA LEU A 53 10.15 -7.14 -8.82
C LEU A 53 10.89 -8.38 -8.31
N LEU A 54 11.96 -8.79 -9.00
CA LEU A 54 12.82 -9.91 -8.62
C LEU A 54 14.08 -9.41 -7.92
N ASP A 55 14.12 -9.61 -6.61
CA ASP A 55 15.26 -9.32 -5.76
C ASP A 55 15.54 -10.50 -4.80
N ARG A 56 16.57 -10.37 -3.96
CA ARG A 56 17.02 -11.43 -3.04
C ARG A 56 15.94 -11.89 -2.04
N TRP A 57 14.88 -11.12 -1.85
CA TRP A 57 13.79 -11.40 -0.93
C TRP A 57 12.61 -12.12 -1.60
N VAL A 58 12.70 -12.43 -2.91
CA VAL A 58 11.63 -13.14 -3.63
C VAL A 58 11.35 -14.52 -3.02
N LEU A 59 12.35 -15.14 -2.38
CA LEU A 59 12.18 -16.43 -1.70
C LEU A 59 11.25 -16.33 -0.49
N LEU A 60 11.02 -15.13 0.06
CA LEU A 60 10.06 -14.96 1.14
C LEU A 60 8.62 -15.25 0.69
N TRP A 61 8.33 -15.24 -0.61
CA TRP A 61 7.03 -15.66 -1.15
C TRP A 61 6.75 -17.16 -0.94
N LEU A 62 7.75 -17.97 -0.55
CA LEU A 62 7.54 -19.33 -0.04
C LEU A 62 6.73 -19.37 1.27
N PHE A 63 6.41 -18.21 1.85
CA PHE A 63 5.40 -18.07 2.90
C PHE A 63 3.99 -18.48 2.45
N TYR A 64 3.64 -18.36 1.16
CA TYR A 64 2.27 -18.58 0.66
C TYR A 64 1.69 -19.96 0.96
N PRO A 65 2.41 -21.06 0.67
CA PRO A 65 1.94 -22.40 1.04
C PRO A 65 1.55 -22.52 2.51
N THR A 66 2.31 -21.87 3.40
CA THR A 66 2.01 -21.88 4.84
C THR A 66 0.78 -21.02 5.15
N ALA A 67 0.66 -19.83 4.55
CA ALA A 67 -0.49 -18.94 4.76
C ALA A 67 -1.81 -19.56 4.29
N LEU A 68 -1.80 -20.34 3.20
CA LEU A 68 -2.97 -21.04 2.67
C LEU A 68 -3.54 -22.11 3.62
N LEU A 69 -2.78 -22.56 4.63
CA LEU A 69 -3.30 -23.45 5.67
C LEU A 69 -4.25 -22.73 6.65
N PHE A 70 -4.21 -21.40 6.70
CA PHE A 70 -4.93 -20.59 7.69
C PHE A 70 -5.96 -19.63 7.08
N PHE A 71 -5.86 -19.34 5.78
CA PHE A 71 -6.65 -18.33 5.09
C PHE A 71 -7.17 -18.84 3.74
N ASP A 72 -8.36 -18.38 3.35
CA ASP A 72 -8.91 -18.60 2.03
C ASP A 72 -8.01 -18.03 0.93
N ALA A 73 -7.89 -18.74 -0.19
CA ALA A 73 -6.97 -18.40 -1.27
C ALA A 73 -7.34 -17.08 -1.97
N LEU A 74 -8.63 -16.84 -2.22
CA LEU A 74 -9.09 -15.62 -2.89
C LEU A 74 -8.93 -14.40 -1.98
N TRP A 75 -9.27 -14.56 -0.70
CA TRP A 75 -9.06 -13.51 0.30
C TRP A 75 -7.57 -13.19 0.46
N LEU A 76 -6.70 -14.20 0.57
CA LEU A 76 -5.26 -14.01 0.66
C LEU A 76 -4.72 -13.28 -0.57
N LEU A 77 -5.16 -13.65 -1.78
CA LEU A 77 -4.81 -12.94 -3.02
C LEU A 77 -5.24 -11.47 -2.98
N GLY A 78 -6.45 -11.18 -2.52
CA GLY A 78 -6.94 -9.80 -2.36
C GLY A 78 -6.06 -8.98 -1.40
N MET A 79 -5.73 -9.55 -0.24
CA MET A 79 -4.84 -8.94 0.75
C MET A 79 -3.43 -8.71 0.21
N THR A 80 -2.93 -9.66 -0.58
CA THR A 80 -1.65 -9.55 -1.27
C THR A 80 -1.61 -8.37 -2.21
N LEU A 81 -2.64 -8.28 -3.06
CA LEU A 81 -2.72 -7.26 -4.10
C LEU A 81 -2.85 -5.87 -3.49
N SER A 82 -3.67 -5.73 -2.43
CA SER A 82 -3.79 -4.50 -1.65
C SER A 82 -2.45 -4.10 -1.03
N ALA A 83 -1.81 -4.99 -0.27
CA ALA A 83 -0.52 -4.70 0.36
C ALA A 83 0.55 -4.32 -0.67
N PHE A 84 0.59 -5.03 -1.80
CA PHE A 84 1.51 -4.72 -2.90
C PHE A 84 1.23 -3.34 -3.51
N ALA A 85 -0.02 -3.05 -3.86
CA ALA A 85 -0.41 -1.80 -4.50
C ALA A 85 -0.14 -0.60 -3.59
N GLU A 86 -0.42 -0.74 -2.29
CA GLU A 86 -0.14 0.29 -1.30
C GLU A 86 1.36 0.53 -1.15
N GLU A 87 2.18 -0.50 -0.99
CA GLU A 87 3.62 -0.30 -0.84
C GLU A 87 4.30 0.20 -2.13
N LEU A 88 3.79 -0.21 -3.29
CA LEU A 88 4.17 0.34 -4.58
C LEU A 88 3.92 1.85 -4.60
N PHE A 89 2.70 2.26 -4.25
CA PHE A 89 2.29 3.65 -4.35
C PHE A 89 2.97 4.52 -3.28
N PHE A 90 2.92 4.12 -2.03
CA PHE A 90 3.41 4.93 -0.93
C PHE A 90 4.94 4.86 -0.84
N ARG A 91 5.58 3.69 -0.98
CA ARG A 91 7.05 3.59 -0.80
C ARG A 91 7.81 3.71 -2.09
N ALA A 92 7.47 2.91 -3.09
CA ALA A 92 8.26 2.91 -4.32
C ALA A 92 8.03 4.19 -5.13
N TYR A 93 6.84 4.79 -5.04
CA TYR A 93 6.47 5.97 -5.80
C TYR A 93 6.51 7.28 -4.98
N LEU A 94 5.63 7.49 -3.99
CA LEU A 94 5.55 8.77 -3.27
C LEU A 94 6.82 9.14 -2.50
N MET A 95 7.54 8.18 -1.92
CA MET A 95 8.80 8.46 -1.21
C MET A 95 9.95 8.91 -2.12
N LYS A 96 9.79 8.91 -3.46
CA LYS A 96 10.75 9.56 -4.36
C LYS A 96 10.74 11.09 -4.19
N ARG A 97 9.62 11.66 -3.78
CA ARG A 97 9.42 13.11 -3.59
C ARG A 97 9.30 13.50 -2.12
N PHE A 98 8.63 12.69 -1.33
CA PHE A 98 8.31 12.99 0.06
C PHE A 98 9.15 12.15 1.04
N SER A 99 9.36 12.65 2.25
CA SER A 99 10.02 11.87 3.30
C SER A 99 9.10 10.75 3.79
N ASN A 100 9.69 9.71 4.39
CA ASN A 100 8.92 8.61 5.02
C ASN A 100 7.85 9.16 5.96
N LEU A 101 8.22 10.09 6.85
CA LEU A 101 7.28 10.74 7.78
C LEU A 101 6.05 11.34 7.07
N LYS A 102 6.26 12.10 5.98
CA LYS A 102 5.16 12.71 5.22
C LYS A 102 4.30 11.65 4.55
N VAL A 103 4.91 10.65 3.93
CA VAL A 103 4.18 9.55 3.29
C VAL A 103 3.38 8.73 4.31
N SER A 104 3.91 8.51 5.51
CA SER A 104 3.18 7.82 6.57
C SER A 104 1.97 8.62 7.06
N LEU A 105 2.07 9.96 7.14
CA LEU A 105 0.91 10.82 7.40
C LEU A 105 -0.10 10.75 6.25
N MET A 106 0.36 10.77 5.00
CA MET A 106 -0.51 10.63 3.82
C MET A 106 -1.20 9.25 3.78
N PHE A 107 -0.54 8.20 4.26
CA PHE A 107 -1.10 6.85 4.32
C PHE A 107 -2.31 6.75 5.28
N VAL A 108 -2.28 7.51 6.38
CA VAL A 108 -3.37 7.54 7.38
C VAL A 108 -4.66 8.12 6.80
N ILE A 109 -4.57 9.11 5.92
CA ILE A 109 -5.73 9.86 5.43
C ILE A 109 -6.77 8.96 4.74
N PRO A 110 -6.43 8.14 3.71
CA PRO A 110 -7.42 7.25 3.10
C PRO A 110 -7.98 6.22 4.09
N HIS A 111 -7.18 5.73 5.03
CA HIS A 111 -7.64 4.82 6.08
C HIS A 111 -8.67 5.48 7.01
N PHE A 112 -8.43 6.72 7.41
CA PHE A 112 -9.33 7.49 8.26
C PHE A 112 -10.64 7.85 7.54
N ILE A 113 -10.59 8.11 6.23
CA ILE A 113 -11.81 8.31 5.41
C ILE A 113 -12.67 7.04 5.41
N LEU A 114 -12.06 5.88 5.10
CA LEU A 114 -12.80 4.61 5.01
C LEU A 114 -13.34 4.15 6.36
N TYR A 115 -12.51 4.22 7.40
CA TYR A 115 -12.78 3.71 8.74
C TYR A 115 -12.47 4.77 9.79
N PRO A 116 -13.34 5.78 9.98
CA PRO A 116 -13.11 6.84 10.96
C PRO A 116 -12.92 6.28 12.37
N GLY A 117 -11.75 6.47 12.96
CA GLY A 117 -11.48 6.02 14.33
C GLY A 117 -10.00 6.10 14.72
N ILE A 118 -9.71 5.80 16.00
CA ILE A 118 -8.33 5.79 16.49
C ILE A 118 -7.48 4.71 15.80
N LEU A 119 -8.08 3.56 15.49
CA LEU A 119 -7.37 2.44 14.84
C LEU A 119 -6.83 2.84 13.46
N SER A 120 -7.58 3.62 12.67
CA SER A 120 -7.08 4.11 11.38
C SER A 120 -5.94 5.10 11.55
N LEU A 121 -5.92 5.91 12.61
CA LEU A 121 -4.80 6.81 12.90
C LEU A 121 -3.54 6.05 13.29
N LEU A 122 -3.70 4.92 14.00
CA LEU A 122 -2.58 4.06 14.39
C LEU A 122 -1.86 3.40 13.20
N THR A 123 -2.49 3.36 12.01
CA THR A 123 -1.81 2.91 10.77
C THR A 123 -0.58 3.76 10.41
N PHE A 124 -0.43 4.95 11.02
CA PHE A 124 0.78 5.76 10.94
C PHE A 124 2.04 4.97 11.32
N PHE A 125 2.02 4.23 12.43
CA PHE A 125 3.18 3.53 12.96
C PHE A 125 3.67 2.37 12.09
N PRO A 126 2.82 1.40 11.68
CA PRO A 126 3.25 0.36 10.75
C PRO A 126 3.69 0.98 9.41
N SER A 127 2.99 2.00 8.91
CA SER A 127 3.39 2.71 7.68
C SER A 127 4.78 3.34 7.78
N LEU A 128 5.11 3.94 8.92
CA LEU A 128 6.44 4.50 9.19
C LEU A 128 7.51 3.41 9.22
N PHE A 129 7.21 2.28 9.86
CA PHE A 129 8.11 1.12 9.90
C PHE A 129 8.33 0.51 8.52
N PHE A 130 7.28 0.36 7.71
CA PHE A 130 7.37 -0.14 6.33
C PHE A 130 8.24 0.77 5.45
N GLY A 131 8.09 2.09 5.56
CA GLY A 131 8.96 3.00 4.83
C GLY A 131 10.42 2.96 5.28
N PHE A 132 10.68 2.76 6.58
CA PHE A 132 12.04 2.52 7.07
C PHE A 132 12.62 1.21 6.50
N ALA A 133 11.84 0.12 6.54
CA ALA A 133 12.23 -1.16 5.99
C ALA A 133 12.55 -1.06 4.49
N TYR A 134 11.68 -0.42 3.71
CA TYR A 134 11.91 -0.16 2.28
C TYR A 134 13.17 0.68 2.05
N GLN A 135 13.46 1.69 2.87
CA GLN A 135 14.69 2.47 2.76
C GLN A 135 15.96 1.62 2.95
N LYS A 136 15.92 0.63 3.84
CA LYS A 136 17.04 -0.27 4.14
C LYS A 136 17.20 -1.38 3.11
N THR A 137 16.10 -1.99 2.67
CA THR A 137 16.15 -3.17 1.79
C THR A 137 16.10 -2.80 0.31
N LYS A 138 15.53 -1.63 -0.03
CA LYS A 138 15.18 -1.22 -1.40
C LYS A 138 14.38 -2.27 -2.17
N SER A 139 13.64 -3.11 -1.43
CA SER A 139 12.89 -4.24 -1.96
C SER A 139 11.41 -4.00 -1.79
N LEU A 140 10.70 -3.91 -2.91
CA LEU A 140 9.25 -3.82 -2.90
C LEU A 140 8.65 -5.15 -2.43
N ALA A 141 9.19 -6.29 -2.90
CA ALA A 141 8.74 -7.61 -2.49
C ALA A 141 8.79 -7.79 -0.96
N PHE A 142 9.90 -7.41 -0.33
CA PHE A 142 10.07 -7.51 1.12
C PHE A 142 9.03 -6.68 1.88
N VAL A 143 8.86 -5.40 1.52
CA VAL A 143 7.96 -4.52 2.27
C VAL A 143 6.49 -4.87 2.02
N SER A 144 6.12 -5.30 0.81
CA SER A 144 4.76 -5.77 0.52
C SER A 144 4.42 -7.03 1.31
N LEU A 145 5.36 -7.97 1.44
CA LEU A 145 5.16 -9.15 2.28
C LEU A 145 5.09 -8.78 3.76
N LEU A 146 5.94 -7.88 4.23
CA LEU A 146 5.92 -7.41 5.61
C LEU A 146 4.58 -6.76 5.96
N HIS A 147 4.05 -5.94 5.05
CA HIS A 147 2.72 -5.35 5.18
C HIS A 147 1.64 -6.44 5.16
N LEU A 148 1.66 -7.37 4.21
CA LEU A 148 0.73 -8.50 4.17
C LEU A 148 0.71 -9.25 5.51
N VAL A 149 1.88 -9.67 6.02
CA VAL A 149 2.00 -10.39 7.30
C VAL A 149 1.43 -9.56 8.45
N SER A 150 1.72 -8.25 8.50
CA SER A 150 1.15 -7.35 9.50
C SER A 150 -0.38 -7.36 9.46
N ASN A 151 -0.97 -7.34 8.27
CA ASN A 151 -2.43 -7.37 8.12
C ASN A 151 -3.00 -8.75 8.51
N LEU A 152 -2.36 -9.85 8.12
CA LEU A 152 -2.80 -11.20 8.48
C LEU A 152 -2.80 -11.39 10.00
N VAL A 153 -1.75 -10.93 10.69
CA VAL A 153 -1.65 -10.99 12.15
C VAL A 153 -2.73 -10.13 12.79
N TYR A 154 -2.93 -8.90 12.31
CA TYR A 154 -3.98 -8.01 12.82
C TYR A 154 -5.37 -8.65 12.69
N PHE A 155 -5.72 -9.15 11.51
CA PHE A 155 -7.02 -9.77 11.28
C PHE A 155 -7.22 -11.04 12.11
N LYS A 156 -6.19 -11.87 12.29
CA LYS A 156 -6.27 -13.06 13.13
C LYS A 156 -6.49 -12.74 14.60
N ILE A 157 -5.81 -11.70 15.12
CA ILE A 157 -5.99 -11.24 16.50
C ILE A 157 -7.38 -10.62 16.68
N ALA A 158 -7.80 -9.76 15.75
CA ALA A 158 -9.10 -9.11 15.80
C ALA A 158 -10.26 -10.12 15.70
N SER A 159 -10.16 -11.12 14.82
CA SER A 159 -11.19 -12.17 14.70
C SER A 159 -11.30 -13.03 15.96
N ASN A 160 -10.17 -13.30 16.62
CA ASN A 160 -10.19 -14.04 17.87
C ASN A 160 -10.82 -13.20 18.99
N TRP A 161 -10.51 -11.90 19.05
CA TRP A 161 -11.08 -10.99 20.06
C TRP A 161 -12.61 -10.86 19.98
N SER A 162 -13.19 -10.91 18.77
CA SER A 162 -14.65 -10.92 18.59
C SER A 162 -15.34 -12.23 18.97
N LEU A 163 -14.59 -13.32 19.18
CA LEU A 163 -15.15 -14.60 19.64
C LEU A 163 -15.18 -14.71 21.18
N PHE A 164 -14.51 -13.80 21.89
CA PHE A 164 -14.42 -13.79 23.35
C PHE A 164 -15.21 -12.64 24.02
N ASN A 165 -15.91 -11.82 23.23
CA ASN A 165 -16.88 -10.82 23.69
C ASN A 165 -18.24 -11.14 23.08
#